data_AF-A0A2V7HGA5-F1
#
_entry.id   AF-A0A2V7HGA5-F1
#
_cell.length_a   1.000
_cell.length_b   1.000
_cell.length_c   1.000
_cell.angle_alpha   90.00
_cell.angle_beta   90.00
_cell.angle_gamma   90.00
#
_symmetry.space_group_name_H-M   'P 1'
#
loop_
_entity.id
_entity.type
_entity.pdbx_description
1 polymer ?
#
loop_
_entity_poly.entity_id
_entity_poly.type
_entity_poly.pdbx_seq_one_letter_code
_entity_poly.pdbx_strand_id
1 'polypeptide(L)'
;EIHAKSDGSLNWEFDLVGVFDAEDPAVRANTEVVLINVAHFDEARQLGKGKTGWYIIRIADVDQAKAVSADVDRTFMNSPDETKTAPEKEFALGFARQIGDMGALVTRILIAVFFTILILTGNTIAQSIRERVPELAILKTLGFSNAAVTALVLGETALLFVIGAGLGMLAAVSMLPVLNGATGGRFPPLFVEAGTWLWAAAVALALTVAVGLPPALRVHRLRIVDALAGHR
;
A
#
# COMPACT_ATOMS: atom_id res chain seq x y z
N GLU A 1 13.19 -18.60 -10.87
CA GLU A 1 12.47 -19.89 -11.00
C GLU A 1 13.49 -21.00 -10.80
N ILE A 2 13.16 -22.06 -10.05
CA ILE A 2 14.05 -23.22 -9.92
C ILE A 2 13.77 -24.11 -11.11
N HIS A 3 14.69 -24.13 -12.08
CA HIS A 3 14.57 -24.99 -13.25
C HIS A 3 14.97 -26.41 -12.86
N ALA A 4 14.18 -27.39 -13.31
CA ALA A 4 14.55 -28.79 -13.18
C ALA A 4 15.84 -29.06 -13.94
N LYS A 5 16.69 -29.89 -13.33
CA LYS A 5 17.86 -30.46 -14.00
C LYS A 5 17.42 -31.42 -15.11
N SER A 6 18.34 -31.79 -15.99
CA SER A 6 18.12 -32.76 -17.07
C SER A 6 17.68 -34.15 -16.57
N ASP A 7 17.94 -34.48 -15.31
CA ASP A 7 17.49 -35.71 -14.63
C ASP A 7 16.10 -35.57 -13.95
N GLY A 8 15.45 -34.40 -14.06
CA GLY A 8 14.16 -34.10 -13.45
C GLY A 8 14.24 -33.68 -11.98
N SER A 9 15.44 -33.66 -11.37
CA SER A 9 15.65 -33.23 -9.99
C SER A 9 15.57 -31.71 -9.85
N LEU A 10 15.03 -31.25 -8.72
CA LEU A 10 15.07 -29.84 -8.30
C LEU A 10 16.23 -29.57 -7.31
N ASN A 11 16.98 -30.60 -6.93
CA ASN A 11 18.09 -30.46 -5.97
C ASN A 11 19.33 -29.98 -6.72
N TRP A 12 19.73 -28.73 -6.47
CA TRP A 12 20.97 -28.15 -6.97
C TRP A 12 22.02 -28.17 -5.86
N GLU A 13 23.22 -28.63 -6.20
CA GLU A 13 24.38 -28.65 -5.31
C GLU A 13 25.42 -27.72 -5.92
N PHE A 14 25.99 -26.85 -5.10
CA PHE A 14 27.00 -25.87 -5.51
C PHE A 14 28.08 -25.79 -4.45
N ASP A 15 29.33 -25.64 -4.89
CA ASP A 15 30.45 -25.34 -4.00
C ASP A 15 30.45 -23.85 -3.66
N LEU A 16 30.47 -23.51 -2.36
CA LEU A 16 30.58 -22.14 -1.90
C LEU A 16 32.02 -21.63 -2.10
N VAL A 17 32.21 -20.75 -3.08
CA VAL A 17 33.53 -20.19 -3.41
C VAL A 17 33.81 -18.83 -2.74
N GLY A 18 32.79 -18.15 -2.23
CA GLY A 18 32.94 -16.85 -1.58
C GLY A 18 31.62 -16.26 -1.12
N VAL A 19 31.71 -15.28 -0.22
CA VAL A 19 30.59 -14.50 0.29
C VAL A 19 30.97 -13.02 0.12
N PHE A 20 30.02 -12.21 -0.34
CA PHE A 20 30.19 -10.77 -0.46
C PHE A 20 29.11 -10.07 0.35
N ASP A 21 29.46 -8.93 0.94
CA ASP A 21 28.53 -8.09 1.68
C ASP A 21 28.85 -6.62 1.39
N ALA A 22 27.90 -5.72 1.66
CA ALA A 22 28.04 -4.30 1.47
C ALA A 22 27.99 -3.56 2.81
N GLU A 23 28.96 -2.67 3.06
CA GLU A 23 28.99 -1.84 4.26
C GLU A 23 27.85 -0.81 4.28
N ASP A 24 27.41 -0.34 3.11
CA ASP A 24 26.30 0.59 2.97
C ASP A 24 24.94 -0.14 3.14
N PRO A 25 24.14 0.21 4.17
CA PRO A 25 22.82 -0.35 4.38
C PRO A 25 21.89 -0.24 3.16
N ALA A 26 22.07 0.79 2.33
CA ALA A 26 21.25 1.01 1.14
C ALA A 26 21.52 0.00 0.01
N VAL A 27 22.74 -0.55 -0.04
CA VAL A 27 23.17 -1.52 -1.07
C VAL A 27 23.17 -2.95 -0.54
N ARG A 28 23.11 -3.13 0.79
CA ARG A 28 23.10 -4.44 1.44
C ARG A 28 21.92 -5.33 1.03
N ALA A 29 20.77 -4.76 0.71
CA ALA A 29 19.66 -5.56 0.14
C ALA A 29 20.01 -6.21 -1.22
N ASN A 30 20.98 -5.65 -1.95
CA ASN A 30 21.44 -6.21 -3.22
C ASN A 30 22.46 -7.34 -3.05
N THR A 31 22.95 -7.60 -1.83
CA THR A 31 23.88 -8.71 -1.53
C THR A 31 23.15 -9.99 -1.12
N GLU A 32 21.83 -9.95 -0.92
CA GLU A 32 20.96 -11.11 -0.67
C GLU A 32 20.68 -11.93 -1.95
N VAL A 33 21.71 -12.19 -2.76
CA VAL A 33 21.62 -12.95 -4.00
C VAL A 33 22.70 -14.02 -4.08
N VAL A 34 22.35 -15.17 -4.65
CA VAL A 34 23.32 -16.22 -4.99
C VAL A 34 23.76 -16.01 -6.43
N LEU A 35 25.06 -15.77 -6.62
CA LEU A 35 25.66 -15.71 -7.95
C LEU A 35 26.19 -17.08 -8.33
N ILE A 36 25.67 -17.62 -9.43
CA ILE A 36 26.07 -18.92 -9.97
C ILE A 36 26.67 -18.73 -11.36
N ASN A 37 27.58 -19.62 -11.74
CA ASN A 37 28.15 -19.63 -13.08
C ASN A 37 27.06 -20.00 -14.10
N VAL A 38 26.80 -19.10 -15.06
CA VAL A 38 25.72 -19.27 -16.05
C VAL A 38 25.96 -20.47 -16.96
N ALA A 39 27.20 -20.76 -17.34
CA ALA A 39 27.51 -21.87 -18.26
C ALA A 39 27.20 -23.22 -17.61
N HIS A 40 27.59 -23.39 -16.33
CA HIS A 40 27.28 -24.58 -15.57
C HIS A 40 25.77 -24.76 -15.35
N PHE A 41 25.07 -23.67 -15.04
CA PHE A 41 23.62 -23.70 -14.86
C PHE A 41 22.88 -24.04 -16.17
N ASP A 42 23.34 -23.50 -17.30
CA ASP A 42 22.74 -23.70 -18.62
C ASP A 42 22.89 -25.13 -19.15
N GLU A 43 24.02 -25.77 -18.87
CA GLU A 43 24.26 -27.17 -19.26
C GLU A 43 23.25 -28.12 -18.59
N ALA A 44 23.00 -27.90 -17.30
CA ALA A 44 22.20 -28.78 -16.46
C ALA A 44 20.69 -28.51 -16.52
N ARG A 45 20.22 -27.30 -16.85
CA ARG A 45 18.78 -26.98 -16.88
C ARG A 45 18.04 -27.68 -18.02
N GLN A 46 16.83 -28.16 -17.79
CA GLN A 46 16.05 -28.87 -18.80
C GLN A 46 15.39 -27.93 -19.83
N LEU A 47 14.95 -26.74 -19.40
CA LEU A 47 14.20 -25.78 -20.21
C LEU A 47 14.95 -24.46 -20.37
N GLY A 48 14.74 -23.80 -21.50
CA GLY A 48 15.30 -22.48 -21.77
C GLY A 48 16.79 -22.47 -22.06
N LYS A 49 17.41 -23.62 -22.41
CA LYS A 49 18.84 -23.71 -22.73
C LYS A 49 19.28 -22.65 -23.73
N GLY A 50 20.44 -22.03 -23.50
CA GLY A 50 20.96 -20.92 -24.30
C GLY A 50 20.20 -19.60 -24.20
N LYS A 51 19.13 -19.50 -23.39
CA LYS A 51 18.36 -18.26 -23.19
C LYS A 51 18.66 -17.59 -21.87
N THR A 52 18.77 -16.27 -21.89
CA THR A 52 19.02 -15.45 -20.70
C THR A 52 17.96 -14.36 -20.62
N GLY A 53 17.51 -14.01 -19.40
CA GLY A 53 16.46 -13.00 -19.22
C GLY A 53 16.90 -11.57 -19.50
N TRP A 54 18.16 -11.23 -19.18
CA TRP A 54 18.70 -9.89 -19.31
C TRP A 54 20.22 -9.92 -19.41
N TYR A 55 20.78 -9.03 -20.22
CA TYR A 55 22.22 -8.81 -20.36
C TYR A 55 22.57 -7.43 -19.81
N ILE A 56 23.68 -7.36 -19.08
CA ILE A 56 24.25 -6.09 -18.60
C ILE A 56 25.47 -5.79 -19.46
N ILE A 57 25.41 -4.71 -20.22
CA ILE A 57 26.48 -4.27 -21.12
C ILE A 57 27.17 -3.06 -20.49
N ARG A 58 28.45 -3.20 -20.17
CA ARG A 58 29.26 -2.08 -19.69
C ARG A 58 29.82 -1.32 -20.88
N ILE A 59 29.51 -0.03 -20.97
CA ILE A 59 30.03 0.89 -21.96
C ILE A 59 31.15 1.75 -21.36
N ALA A 60 32.11 2.16 -22.19
CA ALA A 60 33.23 3.01 -21.76
C ALA A 60 32.79 4.49 -21.59
N ASP A 61 31.85 4.94 -22.41
CA ASP A 61 31.36 6.31 -22.47
C ASP A 61 29.83 6.33 -22.26
N VAL A 62 29.37 7.07 -21.26
CA VAL A 62 27.95 7.17 -20.87
C VAL A 62 27.15 7.91 -21.95
N ASP A 63 27.75 8.85 -22.67
CA ASP A 63 27.06 9.64 -23.70
C ASP A 63 26.66 8.77 -24.91
N GLN A 64 27.32 7.62 -25.08
CA GLN A 64 27.01 6.66 -26.14
C GLN A 64 25.91 5.66 -25.75
N ALA A 65 25.41 5.67 -24.51
CA ALA A 65 24.47 4.65 -24.02
C ALA A 65 23.24 4.47 -24.93
N LYS A 66 22.67 5.58 -25.43
CA LYS A 66 21.50 5.54 -26.32
C LYS A 66 21.84 5.00 -27.70
N ALA A 67 22.97 5.43 -28.26
CA ALA A 67 23.42 4.98 -29.57
C ALA A 67 23.72 3.47 -29.57
N VAL A 68 24.46 3.00 -28.55
CA VAL A 68 24.75 1.58 -28.37
C VAL A 68 23.47 0.77 -28.14
N SER A 69 22.54 1.26 -27.32
CA SER A 69 21.26 0.56 -27.09
C SER A 69 20.45 0.38 -28.38
N ALA A 70 20.35 1.44 -29.19
CA ALA A 70 19.66 1.39 -30.48
C ALA A 70 20.36 0.47 -31.48
N ASP A 71 21.70 0.40 -31.45
CA ASP A 71 22.48 -0.46 -32.33
C ASP A 71 22.30 -1.95 -31.99
N VAL A 72 22.25 -2.28 -30.70
CA VAL A 72 21.91 -3.62 -30.21
C VAL A 72 20.51 -4.01 -30.70
N ASP A 73 19.51 -3.18 -30.44
CA ASP A 73 18.12 -3.49 -30.82
C ASP A 73 17.97 -3.64 -32.35
N ARG A 74 18.65 -2.79 -33.13
CA ARG A 74 18.69 -2.91 -34.59
C ARG A 74 19.33 -4.21 -35.07
N THR A 75 20.35 -4.71 -34.36
CA THR A 75 21.02 -5.97 -34.70
C THR A 75 20.09 -7.17 -34.46
N PHE A 76 19.27 -7.12 -33.41
CA PHE A 76 18.39 -8.22 -33.02
C PHE A 76 16.93 -8.09 -33.47
N MET A 77 16.54 -6.97 -34.12
CA MET A 77 15.15 -6.71 -34.53
C MET A 77 14.53 -7.78 -35.45
N ASN A 78 15.35 -8.48 -36.24
CA ASN A 78 14.90 -9.56 -37.13
C ASN A 78 15.29 -10.96 -36.63
N SER A 79 15.76 -11.04 -35.38
CA SER A 79 16.09 -12.30 -34.75
C SER A 79 14.86 -12.91 -34.06
N PRO A 80 14.82 -14.23 -33.83
CA PRO A 80 13.75 -14.86 -33.05
C PRO A 80 13.69 -14.40 -31.58
N ASP A 81 14.71 -13.68 -31.10
CA ASP A 81 14.81 -13.16 -29.74
C ASP A 81 15.07 -11.64 -29.81
N GLU A 82 14.05 -10.88 -30.24
CA GLU A 82 14.10 -9.41 -30.30
C GLU A 82 14.47 -8.81 -28.94
N THR A 83 15.44 -7.89 -28.94
CA THR A 83 15.90 -7.23 -27.72
C THR A 83 15.22 -5.89 -27.53
N LYS A 84 15.10 -5.49 -26.27
CA LYS A 84 14.76 -4.13 -25.88
C LYS A 84 15.83 -3.63 -24.94
N THR A 85 16.71 -2.78 -25.44
CA THR A 85 17.88 -2.30 -24.73
C THR A 85 17.66 -0.86 -24.29
N ALA A 86 17.99 -0.56 -23.05
CA ALA A 86 17.87 0.79 -22.52
C ALA A 86 19.07 1.10 -21.61
N PRO A 87 19.51 2.37 -21.54
CA PRO A 87 20.45 2.80 -20.51
C PRO A 87 19.93 2.44 -19.12
N GLU A 88 20.80 1.99 -18.23
CA GLU A 88 20.44 1.55 -16.87
C GLU A 88 19.64 2.61 -16.11
N LYS A 89 20.00 3.89 -16.27
CA LYS A 89 19.27 5.03 -15.69
C LYS A 89 17.82 5.12 -16.17
N GLU A 90 17.57 4.88 -17.46
CA GLU A 90 16.21 4.92 -18.03
C GLU A 90 15.41 3.69 -17.62
N PHE A 91 16.04 2.52 -17.55
CA PHE A 91 15.41 1.30 -17.02
C PHE A 91 14.99 1.48 -15.55
N ALA A 92 15.89 1.97 -14.70
CA ALA A 92 15.60 2.25 -13.30
C ALA A 92 14.48 3.29 -13.14
N LEU A 93 14.48 4.35 -13.96
CA LEU A 93 13.41 5.35 -13.98
C LEU A 93 12.07 4.75 -14.44
N GLY A 94 12.09 3.87 -15.45
CA GLY A 94 10.91 3.16 -15.93
C GLY A 94 10.31 2.27 -14.85
N PHE A 95 11.15 1.53 -14.12
CA PHE A 95 10.72 0.71 -12.99
C PHE A 95 10.12 1.57 -11.86
N ALA A 96 10.77 2.67 -11.50
CA ALA A 96 10.26 3.61 -10.50
C ALA A 96 8.92 4.23 -10.91
N ARG A 97 8.76 4.61 -12.18
CA ARG A 97 7.49 5.09 -12.74
C ARG A 97 6.41 4.03 -12.67
N GLN A 98 6.71 2.78 -13.05
CA GLN A 98 5.74 1.69 -13.01
C GLN A 98 5.23 1.43 -11.58
N ILE A 99 6.13 1.41 -10.59
CA ILE A 99 5.74 1.30 -9.17
C ILE A 99 4.89 2.50 -8.75
N GLY A 100 5.29 3.72 -9.13
CA GLY A 100 4.55 4.94 -8.82
C GLY A 100 3.15 4.98 -9.43
N ASP A 101 3.02 4.58 -10.69
CA ASP A 101 1.75 4.55 -11.42
C ASP A 101 0.79 3.49 -10.83
N MET A 102 1.30 2.31 -10.48
CA MET A 102 0.52 1.29 -9.79
C MET A 102 0.07 1.78 -8.41
N GLY A 103 0.98 2.39 -7.64
CA GLY A 103 0.66 2.99 -6.34
C GLY A 103 -0.44 4.04 -6.47
N ALA A 104 -0.31 4.97 -7.42
CA ALA A 104 -1.28 6.03 -7.66
C ALA A 104 -2.66 5.48 -8.07
N LEU A 105 -2.71 4.43 -8.90
CA LEU A 105 -3.96 3.76 -9.27
C LEU A 105 -4.65 3.15 -8.04
N VAL A 106 -3.90 2.37 -7.24
CA VAL A 106 -4.43 1.74 -6.01
C VAL A 106 -4.93 2.80 -5.04
N THR A 107 -4.17 3.87 -4.82
CA THR A 107 -4.59 4.99 -3.95
C THR A 107 -5.89 5.63 -4.43
N ARG A 108 -6.06 5.86 -5.74
CA ARG A 108 -7.31 6.43 -6.30
C ARG A 108 -8.51 5.52 -6.05
N ILE A 109 -8.34 4.21 -6.22
CA ILE A 109 -9.39 3.22 -5.94
C ILE A 109 -9.74 3.24 -4.45
N LEU A 110 -8.73 3.21 -3.57
CA LEU A 110 -8.92 3.25 -2.12
C LEU A 110 -9.63 4.53 -1.66
N ILE A 111 -9.27 5.69 -2.23
CA ILE A 111 -9.97 6.95 -1.96
C ILE A 111 -11.44 6.85 -2.37
N ALA A 112 -11.74 6.31 -3.55
CA ALA A 112 -13.13 6.15 -4.00
C ALA A 112 -13.95 5.23 -3.08
N VAL A 113 -13.40 4.07 -2.70
CA VAL A 113 -14.06 3.14 -1.75
C VAL A 113 -14.19 3.76 -0.36
N PHE A 114 -13.17 4.49 0.09
CA PHE A 114 -13.22 5.20 1.35
C PHE A 114 -14.33 6.26 1.37
N PHE A 115 -14.49 7.03 0.30
CA PHE A 115 -15.56 8.02 0.18
C PHE A 115 -16.95 7.38 0.20
N THR A 116 -17.15 6.24 -0.46
CA THR A 116 -18.47 5.57 -0.44
C THR A 116 -18.81 5.04 0.94
N ILE A 117 -17.84 4.42 1.64
CA ILE A 117 -18.00 3.98 3.03
C ILE A 117 -18.27 5.19 3.93
N LEU A 118 -17.56 6.30 3.74
CA LEU A 118 -17.74 7.50 4.54
C LEU A 118 -19.17 8.04 4.44
N ILE A 119 -19.72 8.12 3.23
CA ILE A 119 -21.11 8.53 3.00
C ILE A 119 -22.09 7.56 3.67
N LEU A 120 -21.85 6.26 3.52
CA LEU A 120 -22.68 5.22 4.15
C LEU A 120 -22.67 5.36 5.68
N THR A 121 -21.50 5.42 6.30
CA THR A 121 -21.33 5.58 7.74
C THR A 121 -21.96 6.88 8.24
N GLY A 122 -21.80 7.98 7.50
CA GLY A 122 -22.43 9.25 7.85
C GLY A 122 -23.95 9.19 7.85
N ASN A 123 -24.55 8.50 6.88
CA ASN A 123 -25.98 8.26 6.87
C ASN A 123 -26.43 7.39 8.06
N THR A 124 -25.67 6.35 8.39
CA THR A 124 -25.94 5.48 9.54
C THR A 124 -25.86 6.24 10.86
N ILE A 125 -24.84 7.07 11.07
CA ILE A 125 -24.70 7.92 12.28
C ILE A 125 -25.87 8.90 12.35
N ALA A 126 -26.22 9.55 11.25
CA ALA A 126 -27.36 10.47 11.20
C ALA A 126 -28.70 9.77 11.49
N GLN A 127 -28.85 8.50 11.12
CA GLN A 127 -30.02 7.70 11.46
C GLN A 127 -30.02 7.35 12.97
N SER A 128 -28.92 6.83 13.49
CA SER A 128 -28.79 6.47 14.91
C SER A 128 -29.06 7.66 15.84
N ILE A 129 -28.56 8.84 15.49
CA ILE A 129 -28.84 10.07 16.26
C ILE A 129 -30.33 10.44 16.19
N ARG A 130 -30.98 10.28 15.03
CA ARG A 130 -32.42 10.58 14.86
C ARG A 130 -33.30 9.68 15.72
N GLU A 131 -32.98 8.40 15.80
CA GLU A 131 -33.69 7.43 16.64
C GLU A 131 -33.57 7.79 18.13
N ARG A 132 -32.44 8.38 18.55
CA ARG A 132 -32.18 8.79 19.93
C ARG A 132 -32.61 10.22 20.27
N VAL A 133 -33.22 10.97 19.34
CA VAL A 133 -33.69 12.36 19.60
C VAL A 133 -34.59 12.46 20.84
N PRO A 134 -35.55 11.55 21.11
CA PRO A 134 -36.37 11.62 22.32
C PRO A 134 -35.54 11.52 23.60
N GLU A 135 -34.54 10.65 23.63
CA GLU A 135 -33.63 10.49 24.77
C GLU A 135 -32.79 11.75 25.00
N LEU A 136 -32.27 12.34 23.91
CA LEU A 136 -31.53 13.59 23.98
C LEU A 136 -32.42 14.77 24.43
N ALA A 137 -33.71 14.75 24.09
CA ALA A 137 -34.67 15.73 24.57
C ALA A 137 -34.89 15.60 26.10
N ILE A 138 -34.98 14.38 26.63
CA ILE A 138 -35.07 14.13 28.08
C ILE A 138 -33.85 14.72 28.80
N LEU A 139 -32.63 14.51 28.29
CA LEU A 139 -31.43 15.11 28.88
C LEU A 139 -31.51 16.65 28.93
N LYS A 140 -32.02 17.30 27.89
CA LYS A 140 -32.24 18.76 27.90
C LYS A 140 -33.28 19.19 28.93
N THR A 141 -34.34 18.40 29.14
CA THR A 141 -35.35 18.71 30.18
C THR A 141 -34.81 18.58 31.60
N LEU A 142 -33.80 17.73 31.81
CA LEU A 142 -33.08 17.61 33.08
C LEU A 142 -32.07 18.74 33.33
N GLY A 143 -31.93 19.68 32.38
CA GLY A 143 -31.09 20.87 32.53
C GLY A 143 -29.72 20.79 31.83
N PHE A 144 -29.45 19.74 31.04
CA PHE A 144 -28.22 19.69 30.24
C PHE A 144 -28.25 20.74 29.12
N SER A 145 -27.14 21.45 28.95
CA SER A 145 -26.99 22.45 27.89
C SER A 145 -26.94 21.80 26.51
N ASN A 146 -27.33 22.54 25.46
CA ASN A 146 -27.21 22.07 24.08
C ASN A 146 -25.78 21.66 23.72
N ALA A 147 -24.78 22.38 24.24
CA ALA A 147 -23.37 22.09 24.02
C ALA A 147 -22.94 20.75 24.66
N ALA A 148 -23.43 20.45 25.86
CA ALA A 148 -23.15 19.17 26.53
C ALA A 148 -23.73 17.98 25.75
N VAL A 149 -24.95 18.12 25.24
CA VAL A 149 -25.61 17.09 24.41
C VAL A 149 -24.88 16.90 23.07
N THR A 150 -24.47 17.99 22.41
CA THR A 150 -23.67 17.92 21.17
C THR A 150 -22.30 17.28 21.42
N ALA A 151 -21.63 17.62 22.53
CA ALA A 151 -20.34 17.02 22.90
C ALA A 151 -20.45 15.52 23.18
N LEU A 152 -21.54 15.08 23.80
CA LEU A 152 -21.82 13.65 24.03
C LEU A 152 -21.89 12.87 22.70
N VAL A 153 -22.68 13.39 21.75
CA VAL A 153 -22.87 12.76 20.42
C VAL A 153 -21.57 12.75 19.62
N LEU A 154 -20.80 13.85 19.66
CA LEU A 154 -19.48 13.92 19.04
C LEU A 154 -18.50 12.94 19.70
N GLY A 155 -18.56 12.77 21.03
CA GLY A 155 -17.74 11.82 21.76
C GLY A 155 -18.02 10.36 21.38
N GLU A 156 -19.31 9.99 21.25
CA GLU A 156 -19.70 8.66 20.76
C GLU A 156 -19.19 8.41 19.33
N THR A 157 -19.34 9.41 18.46
CA THR A 157 -18.83 9.35 17.08
C THR A 157 -17.31 9.24 17.04
N ALA A 158 -16.62 10.03 17.85
CA ALA A 158 -15.16 10.03 17.96
C ALA A 158 -14.65 8.66 18.41
N LEU A 159 -15.30 8.08 19.42
CA LEU A 159 -14.94 6.77 19.96
C LEU A 159 -15.02 5.70 18.87
N LEU A 160 -16.09 5.68 18.07
CA LEU A 160 -16.25 4.75 16.96
C LEU A 160 -15.16 4.91 15.90
N PHE A 161 -14.83 6.14 15.50
CA PHE A 161 -13.77 6.39 14.52
C PHE A 161 -12.37 6.04 15.06
N VAL A 162 -12.08 6.35 16.32
CA VAL A 162 -10.80 6.03 16.95
C VAL A 162 -10.63 4.51 17.07
N ILE A 163 -11.65 3.78 17.50
CA ILE A 163 -11.62 2.32 17.57
C ILE A 163 -11.45 1.73 16.16
N GLY A 164 -12.23 2.21 15.19
CA GLY A 164 -12.13 1.75 13.80
C GLY A 164 -10.74 1.98 13.19
N ALA A 165 -10.18 3.18 13.38
CA ALA A 165 -8.83 3.52 12.92
C ALA A 165 -7.76 2.69 13.62
N GLY A 166 -7.89 2.50 14.95
CA GLY A 166 -6.98 1.69 15.73
C GLY A 166 -6.97 0.22 15.30
N LEU A 167 -8.15 -0.38 15.13
CA LEU A 167 -8.29 -1.76 14.65
C LEU A 167 -7.79 -1.92 13.20
N GLY A 168 -8.09 -0.96 12.33
CA GLY A 168 -7.60 -0.95 10.96
C GLY A 168 -6.07 -0.89 10.88
N MET A 169 -5.45 0.00 11.67
CA MET A 169 -3.99 0.10 11.78
C MET A 169 -3.37 -1.16 12.39
N LEU A 170 -3.98 -1.72 13.43
CA LEU A 170 -3.52 -2.98 14.04
C LEU A 170 -3.54 -4.12 13.03
N ALA A 171 -4.62 -4.25 12.25
CA ALA A 171 -4.76 -5.25 11.20
C ALA A 171 -3.74 -5.03 10.06
N ALA A 172 -3.47 -3.79 9.68
CA ALA A 172 -2.46 -3.48 8.68
C ALA A 172 -1.05 -3.89 9.16
N VAL A 173 -0.70 -3.52 10.39
CA VAL A 173 0.61 -3.83 10.99
C VAL A 173 0.79 -5.33 11.21
N SER A 174 -0.25 -6.05 11.64
CA SER A 174 -0.16 -7.50 11.86
C SER A 174 0.05 -8.30 10.56
N MET A 175 -0.34 -7.75 9.42
CA MET A 175 -0.14 -8.37 8.10
C MET A 175 1.26 -8.11 7.52
N LEU A 176 1.99 -7.09 7.99
CA LEU A 176 3.31 -6.73 7.45
C LEU A 176 4.33 -7.87 7.48
N PRO A 177 4.47 -8.66 8.57
CA PRO A 177 5.44 -9.76 8.60
C PRO A 177 5.15 -10.83 7.54
N VAL A 178 3.87 -11.12 7.32
CA VAL A 178 3.41 -12.09 6.31
C VAL A 178 3.75 -11.59 4.90
N LEU A 179 3.48 -10.31 4.62
CA LEU A 179 3.80 -9.70 3.33
C LEU A 179 5.32 -9.64 3.09
N ASN A 180 6.09 -9.20 4.08
CA ASN A 180 7.55 -9.15 3.98
C ASN A 180 8.13 -10.55 3.77
N GLY A 181 7.63 -11.56 4.49
CA GLY A 181 8.01 -12.96 4.28
C GLY A 181 7.66 -13.47 2.88
N ALA A 182 6.46 -13.14 2.36
CA ALA A 182 6.02 -13.55 1.04
C ALA A 182 6.82 -12.91 -0.11
N THR A 183 7.38 -11.71 0.09
CA THR A 183 8.21 -11.04 -0.92
C THR A 183 9.61 -11.65 -1.07
N GLY A 184 10.05 -12.48 -0.12
CA GLY A 184 11.32 -13.21 -0.20
C GLY A 184 12.55 -12.34 -0.41
N GLY A 185 12.57 -11.13 0.17
CA GLY A 185 13.68 -10.16 0.03
C GLY A 185 13.72 -9.42 -1.31
N ARG A 186 12.81 -9.70 -2.24
CA ARG A 186 12.78 -9.06 -3.57
C ARG A 186 12.29 -7.61 -3.54
N PHE A 187 11.67 -7.19 -2.44
CA PHE A 187 11.24 -5.81 -2.20
C PHE A 187 11.79 -5.31 -0.87
N PRO A 188 12.05 -4.00 -0.71
CA PRO A 188 12.38 -3.41 0.57
C PRO A 188 11.31 -3.77 1.61
N PRO A 189 11.70 -4.04 2.86
CA PRO A 189 10.74 -4.41 3.90
C PRO A 189 9.72 -3.29 4.10
N LEU A 190 8.45 -3.65 4.07
CA LEU A 190 7.35 -2.75 4.39
C LEU A 190 7.33 -2.53 5.90
N PHE A 191 7.38 -1.28 6.32
CA PHE A 191 7.22 -0.88 7.71
C PHE A 191 6.27 0.31 7.82
N VAL A 192 5.62 0.43 8.97
CA VAL A 192 4.76 1.57 9.30
C VAL A 192 5.55 2.50 10.20
N GLU A 193 5.85 3.69 9.70
CA GLU A 193 6.53 4.73 10.46
C GLU A 193 5.60 5.33 11.52
N ALA A 194 6.18 5.88 12.60
CA ALA A 194 5.44 6.62 13.63
C ALA A 194 4.62 7.79 13.03
N GLY A 195 5.12 8.42 11.96
CA GLY A 195 4.39 9.46 11.23
C GLY A 195 3.06 8.96 10.65
N THR A 196 2.98 7.71 10.22
CA THR A 196 1.74 7.11 9.69
C THR A 196 0.66 6.98 10.76
N TRP A 197 1.05 6.68 12.01
CA TRP A 197 0.12 6.64 13.13
C TRP A 197 -0.46 8.02 13.45
N LEU A 198 0.37 9.06 13.39
CA LEU A 198 -0.09 10.45 13.53
C LEU A 198 -1.07 10.83 12.43
N TRP A 199 -0.78 10.45 11.17
CA TRP A 199 -1.71 10.65 10.07
C TRP A 199 -3.02 9.90 10.26
N ALA A 200 -2.99 8.65 10.71
CA ALA A 200 -4.20 7.88 10.99
C ALA A 200 -5.06 8.55 12.08
N ALA A 201 -4.43 9.03 13.15
CA ALA A 201 -5.12 9.76 14.22
C ALA A 201 -5.70 11.09 13.72
N ALA A 202 -4.94 11.86 12.93
CA ALA A 202 -5.40 13.11 12.35
C ALA A 202 -6.58 12.91 11.40
N VAL A 203 -6.54 11.87 10.55
CA VAL A 203 -7.66 11.51 9.67
C VAL A 203 -8.87 11.09 10.48
N ALA A 204 -8.74 10.25 11.50
CA ALA A 204 -9.86 9.83 12.35
C ALA A 204 -10.54 11.03 13.04
N LEU A 205 -9.75 12.00 13.52
CA LEU A 205 -10.27 13.23 14.10
C LEU A 205 -10.99 14.09 13.04
N ALA A 206 -10.39 14.26 11.87
CA ALA A 206 -10.99 15.02 10.77
C ALA A 206 -12.33 14.41 10.34
N LEU A 207 -12.41 13.07 10.26
CA LEU A 207 -13.65 12.35 9.93
C LEU A 207 -14.72 12.52 11.00
N THR A 208 -14.34 12.46 12.27
CA THR A 208 -15.25 12.68 13.40
C THR A 208 -15.93 14.05 13.28
N VAL A 209 -15.16 15.09 12.95
CA VAL A 209 -15.70 16.43 12.72
C VAL A 209 -16.53 16.47 11.45
N ALA A 210 -16.02 15.95 10.33
CA ALA A 210 -16.72 16.02 9.04
C ALA A 210 -18.07 15.29 9.04
N VAL A 211 -18.15 14.14 9.70
CA VAL A 211 -19.32 13.25 9.69
C VAL A 211 -20.22 13.45 10.91
N GLY A 212 -19.64 13.60 12.10
CA GLY A 212 -20.38 13.69 13.36
C GLY A 212 -20.96 15.08 13.63
N LEU A 213 -20.28 16.15 13.17
CA LEU A 213 -20.70 17.50 13.46
C LEU A 213 -22.03 17.91 12.80
N PRO A 214 -22.29 17.63 11.51
CA PRO A 214 -23.55 18.02 10.88
C PRO A 214 -24.82 17.49 11.59
N PRO A 215 -24.95 16.19 11.93
CA PRO A 215 -26.12 15.72 12.67
C PRO A 215 -26.14 16.22 14.12
N ALA A 216 -24.99 16.36 14.79
CA ALA A 216 -24.92 16.85 16.16
C ALA A 216 -25.36 18.33 16.28
N LEU A 217 -25.06 19.16 15.27
CA LEU A 217 -25.55 20.54 15.16
C LEU A 217 -27.06 20.62 14.87
N ARG A 218 -27.63 19.63 14.15
CA ARG A 218 -29.08 19.57 13.97
C ARG A 218 -29.79 19.34 15.31
N VAL A 219 -29.25 18.51 16.19
CA VAL A 219 -29.77 18.30 17.55
C VAL A 219 -29.72 19.58 18.40
N HIS A 220 -28.71 20.43 18.19
CA HIS A 220 -28.62 21.73 18.86
C HIS A 220 -29.82 22.64 18.54
N ARG A 221 -30.39 22.53 17.33
CA ARG A 221 -31.51 23.34 16.86
C ARG A 221 -32.90 22.74 17.12
N LEU A 222 -32.98 21.51 17.63
CA LEU A 222 -34.25 20.87 17.95
C LEU A 222 -34.91 21.56 19.15
N ARG A 223 -36.11 22.09 18.93
CA ARG A 223 -36.99 22.60 19.98
C ARG A 223 -37.61 21.42 20.70
N ILE A 224 -37.54 21.43 22.03
CA ILE A 224 -38.02 20.37 22.93
C ILE A 224 -39.51 20.06 22.66
N VAL A 225 -40.29 21.09 22.33
CA VAL A 225 -41.73 20.99 22.04
C VAL A 225 -42.00 20.16 20.78
N ASP A 226 -41.21 20.33 19.72
CA ASP A 226 -41.37 19.59 18.47
C ASP A 226 -40.89 18.13 18.59
N ALA A 227 -39.94 17.87 19.49
CA ALA A 227 -39.42 16.53 19.76
C ALA A 227 -40.38 15.67 20.61
N LEU A 228 -41.14 16.29 21.52
CA LEU A 228 -42.12 15.61 22.39
C LEU A 228 -43.53 15.57 21.81
N ALA A 229 -43.89 16.51 20.92
CA ALA A 229 -45.22 16.60 20.33
C ALA A 229 -45.53 15.52 19.28
N GLY A 230 -44.56 14.67 18.93
CA GLY A 230 -44.75 13.44 18.14
C GLY A 230 -45.69 13.60 16.96
N HIS A 231 -45.17 13.99 15.79
CA HIS A 231 -45.97 13.91 14.57
C HIS A 231 -46.49 12.48 14.38
N ARG A 232 -47.83 12.35 14.39
CA ARG A 232 -48.58 11.24 13.77
C ARG A 232 -48.19 11.07 12.32
#